data_AF-A0A258D564-F1
#
_entry.id   AF-A0A258D564-F1
#
_cell.length_a   1.000
_cell.length_b   1.000
_cell.length_c   1.000
_cell.angle_alpha   90.00
_cell.angle_beta   90.00
_cell.angle_gamma   90.00
#
_symmetry.space_group_name_H-M   'P 1'
#
loop_
_entity.id
_entity.type
_entity.pdbx_description
1 polymer ?
#
loop_
_entity_poly.entity_id
_entity_poly.type
_entity_poly.pdbx_seq_one_letter_code
_entity_poly.pdbx_strand_id
1 'polypeptide(L)' 'WQYTMHAAEQRWAALNGCQTAPTTQWVAPNVYEERYSGCQGDADVVGRMTVGGGHIWLADNDALWAFVSRYRRAGR' A
#
# COMPACT_ATOMS: atom_id res chain seq x y z
N TRP A 1 10.23 -14.60 5.42
CA TRP A 1 10.28 -13.55 4.38
C TRP A 1 11.66 -12.92 4.37
N GLN A 2 12.16 -12.50 3.20
CA GLN A 2 13.55 -12.07 3.02
C GLN A 2 13.79 -10.57 3.30
N TYR A 3 12.74 -9.79 3.59
CA TYR A 3 12.81 -8.35 3.84
C TYR A 3 11.67 -7.88 4.76
N THR A 4 11.84 -6.72 5.40
CA THR A 4 10.83 -6.11 6.30
C THR A 4 9.66 -5.52 5.51
N MET A 5 8.51 -5.28 6.17
CA MET A 5 7.38 -4.57 5.53
C MET A 5 7.78 -3.18 5.02
N HIS A 6 8.62 -2.46 5.76
CA HIS A 6 9.12 -1.15 5.36
C HIS A 6 9.99 -1.22 4.09
N ALA A 7 10.86 -2.23 3.97
CA ALA A 7 11.65 -2.44 2.74
C ALA A 7 10.77 -2.80 1.54
N ALA A 8 9.69 -3.56 1.76
CA ALA A 8 8.70 -3.86 0.72
C ALA A 8 8.01 -2.59 0.23
N GLU A 9 7.52 -1.75 1.14
CA GLU A 9 6.83 -0.51 0.82
C GLU A 9 7.72 0.48 0.07
N GLN A 10 8.94 0.71 0.54
CA GLN A 10 9.93 1.55 -0.15
C GLN A 10 10.16 1.10 -1.59
N ARG A 11 10.22 -0.23 -1.81
CA ARG A 11 10.39 -0.78 -3.15
C ARG A 11 9.19 -0.46 -4.04
N TRP A 12 7.97 -0.54 -3.52
CA TRP A 12 6.75 -0.17 -4.26
C TRP A 12 6.67 1.32 -4.54
N ALA A 13 7.03 2.17 -3.57
CA ALA A 13 7.09 3.62 -3.75
C ALA A 13 8.06 4.02 -4.87
N ALA A 14 9.23 3.37 -4.93
CA ALA A 14 10.18 3.58 -6.02
C ALA A 14 9.64 3.13 -7.38
N LEU A 15 8.93 2.00 -7.45
CA LEU A 15 8.30 1.52 -8.68
C LEU A 15 7.18 2.43 -9.17
N ASN A 16 6.42 3.04 -8.26
CA ASN A 16 5.36 4.00 -8.57
C ASN A 16 5.88 5.43 -8.80
N GLY A 17 7.19 5.66 -8.67
CA GLY A 17 7.81 6.97 -8.90
C GLY A 17 7.38 8.03 -7.89
N CYS A 18 7.11 7.65 -6.65
CA CYS A 18 6.77 8.59 -5.57
C CYS A 18 7.95 9.50 -5.25
N GLN A 19 7.70 10.81 -5.14
CA GLN A 19 8.74 11.83 -4.94
C GLN A 19 8.71 12.45 -3.54
N THR A 20 7.60 12.32 -2.84
CA THR A 20 7.42 12.86 -1.50
C THR A 20 7.94 11.88 -0.44
N ALA A 21 8.63 12.41 0.57
CA ALA A 21 9.01 11.63 1.74
C ALA A 21 7.78 11.05 2.44
N PRO A 22 7.86 9.85 3.04
CA PRO A 22 6.70 9.23 3.63
C PRO A 22 6.23 9.95 4.89
N THR A 23 4.94 9.84 5.17
CA THR A 23 4.34 10.27 6.44
C THR A 23 3.88 9.07 7.23
N THR A 24 4.01 9.13 8.55
CA THR A 24 3.58 8.05 9.47
C THR A 24 2.41 8.53 10.32
N GLN A 25 1.34 7.74 10.39
CA GLN A 25 0.16 8.00 11.23
C GLN A 25 -0.26 6.76 12.01
N TRP A 26 -0.58 6.92 13.29
CA TRP A 26 -1.19 5.84 14.07
C TRP A 26 -2.70 5.81 13.82
N VAL A 27 -3.21 4.68 13.34
CA VAL A 27 -4.63 4.50 13.00
C VAL A 27 -5.38 3.65 14.02
N ALA A 28 -4.65 2.91 14.85
CA ALA A 28 -5.17 2.13 15.97
C ALA A 28 -4.04 1.87 16.99
N PRO A 29 -4.35 1.39 18.21
CA PRO A 29 -3.34 0.89 19.12
C PRO A 29 -2.46 -0.16 18.42
N ASN A 30 -1.13 0.04 18.44
CA ASN A 30 -0.13 -0.81 17.79
C ASN A 30 -0.26 -0.93 16.25
N VAL A 31 -1.08 -0.12 15.60
CA VAL A 31 -1.23 -0.10 14.14
C VAL A 31 -0.93 1.29 13.61
N TYR A 32 0.08 1.39 12.76
CA TYR A 32 0.39 2.62 12.04
C TYR A 32 0.34 2.40 10.53
N GLU A 33 0.08 3.48 9.82
CA GLU A 33 0.25 3.56 8.39
C GLU A 33 1.45 4.43 8.07
N GLU A 34 2.24 4.00 7.10
CA GLU A 34 3.19 4.82 6.39
C GLU A 34 2.62 5.09 4.99
N ARG A 35 2.80 6.31 4.49
CA ARG A 35 2.26 6.73 3.19
C ARG A 35 3.31 7.48 2.40
N TYR A 36 3.60 6.97 1.21
CA TYR A 36 4.27 7.67 0.13
C TYR A 36 3.24 8.28 -0.83
N SER A 37 3.40 9.56 -1.14
CA SER A 37 2.56 10.31 -2.07
C SER A 37 3.37 10.98 -3.17
N GLY A 38 2.69 11.71 -4.06
CA GLY A 38 3.33 12.33 -5.21
C GLY A 38 3.88 11.28 -6.18
N CYS A 39 3.21 10.14 -6.27
CA CYS A 39 3.53 9.09 -7.22
C CYS A 39 2.91 9.38 -8.59
N GLN A 40 3.39 8.68 -9.61
CA GLN A 40 2.85 8.83 -10.96
C GLN A 40 1.40 8.33 -11.04
N GLY A 41 0.57 9.02 -11.82
CA GLY A 41 -0.81 8.60 -12.10
C GLY A 41 -1.79 8.75 -10.94
N ASP A 42 -1.59 9.75 -10.08
CA ASP A 42 -2.43 10.04 -8.90
C ASP A 42 -2.59 8.84 -7.95
N ALA A 43 -1.57 7.99 -7.90
CA ALA A 43 -1.49 6.88 -6.97
C ALA A 43 -0.76 7.29 -5.68
N ASP A 44 -1.11 6.61 -4.57
CA ASP A 44 -0.34 6.61 -3.33
C ASP A 44 0.09 5.17 -3.01
N VAL A 45 1.21 5.01 -2.31
CA VAL A 45 1.62 3.72 -1.73
C VAL A 45 1.48 3.82 -0.22
N VAL A 46 0.71 2.92 0.39
CA VAL A 46 0.42 2.92 1.83
C VAL A 46 0.72 1.55 2.42
N GLY A 47 1.68 1.50 3.34
CA GLY A 47 1.92 0.35 4.20
C GLY A 47 1.11 0.48 5.49
N ARG A 48 0.38 -0.57 5.89
CA ARG A 48 -0.23 -0.68 7.23
C ARG A 48 0.51 -1.72 8.05
N MET A 49 1.13 -1.31 9.15
CA MET A 49 1.98 -2.15 9.99
C MET A 49 1.35 -2.35 11.36
N THR A 50 1.35 -3.61 11.81
CA THR A 50 1.08 -3.95 13.21
C THR A 50 2.40 -4.15 13.94
N VAL A 51 2.64 -3.41 15.01
CA VAL A 51 3.85 -3.54 15.84
C VAL A 51 3.92 -4.95 16.41
N GLY A 52 5.06 -5.63 16.20
CA GLY A 52 5.25 -7.03 16.61
C GLY A 52 4.50 -8.06 15.75
N GLY A 53 3.80 -7.61 14.70
CA GLY A 53 3.11 -8.49 13.76
C GLY A 53 4.08 -9.25 12.82
N GLY A 54 3.64 -10.41 12.35
CA GLY A 54 4.35 -11.18 11.33
C GLY A 54 4.04 -10.73 9.90
N HIS A 55 4.71 -11.33 8.91
CA HIS A 55 4.41 -11.11 7.49
C HIS A 55 3.18 -11.91 7.06
N ILE A 56 2.02 -11.25 7.09
CA ILE A 56 0.76 -11.79 6.61
C ILE A 56 0.37 -11.00 5.36
N TRP A 57 0.07 -11.70 4.27
CA TRP A 57 -0.42 -11.09 3.05
C TRP A 57 -1.95 -11.07 3.11
N LEU A 58 -2.53 -9.88 3.30
CA LEU A 58 -3.96 -9.65 3.30
C LEU A 58 -4.27 -8.60 2.24
N ALA A 59 -5.28 -8.86 1.43
CA ALA A 59 -5.86 -7.88 0.52
C ALA A 59 -7.29 -7.57 0.99
N ASP A 60 -7.68 -6.31 0.93
CA ASP A 60 -9.10 -5.96 1.00
C ASP A 60 -9.74 -6.39 -0.32
N ASN A 61 -10.39 -7.55 -0.28
CA ASN A 61 -11.01 -8.13 -1.46
C ASN A 61 -12.15 -7.25 -1.98
N ASP A 62 -12.88 -6.54 -1.12
CA ASP A 62 -13.98 -5.69 -1.54
C ASP A 62 -13.44 -4.45 -2.28
N ALA A 63 -12.38 -3.83 -1.76
CA ALA A 63 -11.69 -2.74 -2.45
C ALA A 63 -11.08 -3.19 -3.78
N LEU A 64 -10.45 -4.37 -3.82
CA LEU A 64 -9.92 -4.97 -5.04
C LEU A 64 -11.04 -5.20 -6.08
N TRP A 65 -12.14 -5.82 -5.65
CA TRP A 65 -13.28 -6.11 -6.53
C TRP A 65 -13.93 -4.83 -7.06
N ALA A 66 -14.08 -3.80 -6.22
CA ALA A 66 -14.59 -2.50 -6.64
C ALA A 66 -13.72 -1.87 -7.73
N PHE A 67 -12.38 -1.93 -7.58
CA PHE A 67 -11.45 -1.43 -8.58
C PHE A 67 -11.55 -2.21 -9.90
N VAL A 68 -11.38 -3.53 -9.89
CA VAL A 68 -11.36 -4.32 -11.12
C VAL A 68 -12.72 -4.33 -11.83
N SER A 69 -13.83 -4.21 -11.09
CA SER A 69 -15.17 -4.10 -11.67
C SER A 69 -15.38 -2.78 -12.40
N ARG A 70 -14.81 -1.67 -11.89
CA ARG A 70 -14.86 -0.34 -12.52
C ARG A 70 -14.09 -0.29 -13.83
N TYR A 71 -12.94 -0.96 -13.90
CA TYR A 71 -12.04 -0.93 -15.06
C TYR A 71 -12.06 -2.20 -15.91
N ARG A 72 -13.05 -3.08 -15.70
CA ARG A 72 -13.22 -4.28 -16.55
C ARG A 72 -13.36 -3.85 -18.00
N ARG A 73 -12.60 -4.49 -18.91
CA ARG A 73 -12.86 -4.33 -20.33
C ARG A 73 -14.27 -4.85 -20.62
N ALA A 74 -15.09 -4.04 -21.30
CA ALA A 74 -16.36 -4.54 -21.82
C ALA A 74 -16.05 -5.76 -22.69
N GLY A 75 -16.72 -6.88 -22.41
CA GLY A 75 -16.56 -8.10 -23.18
C GLY A 75 -16.83 -7.80 -24.66
N ARG A 76 -15.97 -8.35 -25.53
CA ARG A 76 -16.41 -8.63 -26.91
C ARG A 76 -17.47 -9.73 -26.85
#